data_AF-A0A7Z7PTY5-F1
#
_entry.id   AF-A0A7Z7PTY5-F1
#
_cell.length_a   1.000
_cell.length_b   1.000
_cell.length_c   1.000
_cell.angle_alpha   90.00
_cell.angle_beta   90.00
_cell.angle_gamma   90.00
#
_symmetry.space_group_name_H-M   'P 1'
#
loop_
_entity.id
_entity.type
_entity.pdbx_description
1 polymer ?
#
loop_
_entity_poly.entity_id
_entity_poly.type
_entity_poly.pdbx_seq_one_letter_code
_entity_poly.pdbx_strand_id
1 'polypeptide(L)' 'MGANYFDDEQEIGPQALILLRKVLVDLRETAGTVTAEEELGIARELVALFKSGFRTEEELKAMAGHMPLLNKQT' A
#
# COMPACT_ATOMS: atom_id res chain seq x y z
N MET A 1 -1.92 -14.23 -11.95
CA MET A 1 -2.12 -12.98 -12.68
C MET A 1 -2.20 -11.88 -11.64
N GLY A 2 -1.17 -11.04 -11.56
CA GLY A 2 -1.09 -9.99 -10.54
C GLY A 2 -2.17 -8.96 -10.80
N ALA A 3 -3.10 -8.81 -9.86
CA ALA A 3 -4.05 -7.71 -9.89
C ALA A 3 -3.24 -6.39 -9.97
N ASN A 4 -3.59 -5.58 -10.96
CA ASN A 4 -2.93 -4.32 -11.23
C ASN A 4 -3.55 -3.26 -10.31
N TYR A 5 -3.15 -3.29 -9.04
CA TYR A 5 -3.69 -2.38 -8.03
C TYR A 5 -3.20 -0.93 -8.20
N PHE A 6 -2.19 -0.73 -9.06
CA PHE A 6 -1.50 0.53 -9.25
C PHE A 6 -1.74 1.12 -10.64
N ASP A 7 -2.91 0.87 -11.26
CA ASP A 7 -3.30 1.30 -12.62
C ASP A 7 -3.18 2.84 -12.87
N ASP A 8 -2.94 3.65 -11.84
CA ASP A 8 -2.38 5.02 -11.92
C ASP A 8 -0.92 5.08 -12.44
N GLU A 9 -0.51 4.06 -13.21
CA GLU A 9 0.81 3.78 -13.79
C GLU A 9 1.36 4.90 -14.70
N GLN A 10 0.57 5.92 -15.05
CA GLN A 10 1.05 7.02 -15.89
C GLN A 10 1.83 8.12 -15.15
N GLU A 11 1.79 8.16 -13.80
CA GLU A 11 2.52 9.18 -13.02
C GLU A 11 3.57 8.61 -12.04
N ILE A 12 3.51 7.31 -11.76
CA ILE A 12 4.38 6.67 -10.76
C ILE A 12 5.46 5.85 -11.46
N GLY A 13 6.71 6.29 -11.33
CA GLY A 13 7.84 5.62 -11.96
C GLY A 13 8.01 4.16 -11.50
N PRO A 14 8.69 3.29 -12.28
CA PRO A 14 8.80 1.87 -12.01
C PRO A 14 9.46 1.55 -10.66
N GLN A 15 10.38 2.40 -10.20
CA GLN A 15 11.02 2.25 -8.88
C GLN A 15 10.04 2.47 -7.73
N ALA A 16 9.12 3.42 -7.89
CA ALA A 16 8.09 3.69 -6.90
C ALA A 16 7.03 2.59 -6.88
N LEU A 17 6.68 2.00 -8.02
CA LEU A 17 5.79 0.83 -8.06
C LEU A 17 6.39 -0.38 -7.32
N ILE A 18 7.70 -0.63 -7.46
CA ILE A 18 8.40 -1.69 -6.72
C ILE A 18 8.31 -1.43 -5.21
N LEU A 19 8.56 -0.18 -4.79
CA LEU A 19 8.44 0.24 -3.40
C LEU A 19 7.03 0.01 -2.85
N LEU A 20 6.00 0.52 -3.53
CA LEU A 20 4.61 0.40 -3.09
C LEU A 20 4.14 -1.06 -3.03
N ARG A 21 4.54 -1.88 -4.01
CA ARG A 21 4.25 -3.32 -4.01
C ARG A 21 4.93 -4.03 -2.84
N LYS A 22 6.18 -3.68 -2.51
CA LYS A 22 6.90 -4.25 -1.37
C LYS A 22 6.20 -3.90 -0.05
N VAL A 23 5.85 -2.63 0.13
CA VAL A 23 5.12 -2.16 1.33
C VAL A 23 3.74 -2.84 1.45
N LEU A 24 3.01 -2.99 0.35
CA LEU A 24 1.72 -3.68 0.33
C LEU A 24 1.84 -5.15 0.79
N VAL A 25 2.85 -5.87 0.30
CA VAL A 25 3.11 -7.26 0.70
C VAL A 25 3.44 -7.35 2.18
N ASP A 26 4.30 -6.47 2.68
CA ASP A 26 4.71 -6.44 4.10
C ASP A 26 3.53 -6.12 5.04
N LEU A 27 2.67 -5.17 4.65
CA LEU A 27 1.43 -4.86 5.36
C LEU A 27 0.45 -6.03 5.35
N ARG A 28 0.31 -6.72 4.21
CA ARG A 28 -0.49 -7.94 4.10
C ARG A 28 0.01 -9.05 5.02
N GLU A 29 1.33 -9.28 5.04
CA GLU A 29 1.93 -10.28 5.93
C GLU A 29 1.72 -9.94 7.41
N THR A 30 1.75 -8.65 7.75
CA THR A 30 1.50 -8.16 9.12
C THR A 30 0.02 -8.25 9.51
N ALA A 31 -0.89 -7.94 8.60
CA ALA A 31 -2.33 -7.97 8.82
C ALA A 31 -2.93 -9.39 8.78
N GLY A 32 -2.24 -10.34 8.17
CA GLY A 32 -2.73 -11.69 7.95
C GLY A 32 -3.72 -11.75 6.79
N THR A 33 -4.94 -12.20 7.06
CA THR A 33 -5.94 -12.46 6.00
C THR A 33 -6.67 -11.18 5.64
N VAL A 34 -6.10 -10.38 4.74
CA VAL A 34 -6.78 -9.25 4.10
C VAL A 34 -7.53 -9.70 2.85
N THR A 35 -8.75 -9.20 2.70
CA THR A 35 -9.57 -9.39 1.51
C THR A 35 -9.01 -8.61 0.32
N ALA A 36 -9.39 -8.98 -0.91
CA ALA A 36 -8.97 -8.26 -2.11
C ALA A 36 -9.44 -6.79 -2.11
N GLU A 37 -10.58 -6.50 -1.46
CA GLU A 37 -11.10 -5.14 -1.29
C GLU A 37 -10.24 -4.32 -0.32
N GLU A 38 -9.81 -4.92 0.79
CA GLU A 38 -8.88 -4.29 1.74
C GLU A 38 -7.51 -4.07 1.10
N GLU A 39 -6.99 -5.05 0.35
CA GLU A 39 -5.73 -4.95 -0.37
C GLU A 39 -5.75 -3.82 -1.41
N LEU A 40 -6.86 -3.67 -2.15
CA LEU A 40 -7.07 -2.56 -3.08
C LEU A 40 -7.15 -1.21 -2.36
N GLY A 41 -7.81 -1.16 -1.19
CA GLY A 41 -7.89 0.04 -0.35
C GLY A 41 -6.50 0.50 0.11
N ILE A 42 -5.70 -0.43 0.63
CA ILE A 42 -4.32 -0.17 1.07
C ILE A 42 -3.46 0.30 -0.11
N ALA A 43 -3.56 -0.36 -1.28
CA ALA A 43 -2.81 0.04 -2.46
C ALA A 43 -3.13 1.47 -2.93
N ARG A 44 -4.41 1.85 -2.93
CA ARG A 44 -4.85 3.23 -3.25
C ARG A 44 -4.31 4.26 -2.28
N GLU A 45 -4.31 3.95 -0.99
CA GLU A 45 -3.77 4.88 0.00
C GLU A 45 -2.25 5.01 -0.09
N LEU A 46 -1.53 3.91 -0.33
CA LEU A 46 -0.08 3.95 -0.56
C LEU A 46 0.27 4.87 -1.74
N VAL A 47 -0.54 4.85 -2.82
CA VAL A 47 -0.41 5.78 -3.94
C VAL A 47 -0.65 7.23 -3.51
N ALA A 48 -1.72 7.49 -2.74
CA ALA A 48 -2.02 8.83 -2.24
C ALA A 48 -0.90 9.38 -1.35
N LEU A 49 -0.33 8.55 -0.47
CA LEU A 49 0.81 8.89 0.36
C LEU A 49 2.04 9.20 -0.49
N PHE A 50 2.32 8.37 -1.51
CA PHE A 50 3.42 8.62 -2.43
C PHE A 50 3.26 9.96 -3.18
N LYS A 51 2.05 10.26 -3.68
CA LYS A 51 1.72 11.55 -4.32
C LYS A 51 1.81 12.73 -3.33
N SER A 52 1.54 12.50 -2.04
CA SER A 52 1.68 13.48 -0.96
C SER A 52 3.15 13.81 -0.63
N GLY A 53 4.09 12.95 -1.02
CA GLY A 53 5.52 13.18 -0.88
C GLY A 53 6.27 12.15 -0.03
N PHE A 54 5.59 11.12 0.49
CA PHE A 54 6.24 10.04 1.22
C PHE A 54 7.00 9.13 0.24
N ARG A 55 8.31 8.96 0.43
CA ARG A 55 9.17 8.22 -0.52
C ARG A 55 9.90 7.02 0.08
N THR A 56 9.72 6.76 1.37
CA THR A 56 10.40 5.65 2.06
C THR A 56 9.42 4.57 2.52
N GLU A 57 9.93 3.34 2.66
CA GLU A 57 9.16 2.20 3.16
C GLU A 57 8.59 2.47 4.56
N GLU A 58 9.42 3.01 5.47
CA GLU A 58 9.03 3.25 6.85
C GLU A 58 7.92 4.29 6.97
N GLU A 59 8.01 5.40 6.21
CA GLU A 59 6.96 6.42 6.18
C GLU A 59 5.65 5.85 5.66
N LEU A 60 5.69 5.11 4.55
CA LEU A 60 4.51 4.50 3.96
C LEU A 60 3.87 3.48 4.91
N LYS A 61 4.68 2.65 5.58
CA LYS A 61 4.20 1.68 6.57
C LYS A 61 3.62 2.35 7.81
N ALA A 62 4.26 3.40 8.33
CA ALA A 62 3.76 4.13 9.48
C ALA A 62 2.41 4.78 9.17
N MET A 63 2.31 5.45 8.01
CA MET A 63 1.07 6.11 7.62
C MET A 63 -0.04 5.10 7.27
N ALA A 64 0.30 3.99 6.62
CA ALA A 64 -0.66 2.92 6.31
C ALA A 64 -1.08 2.11 7.55
N GLY A 65 -0.18 1.87 8.50
CA GLY A 65 -0.47 1.14 9.74
C GLY A 65 -1.46 1.85 10.67
N HIS A 66 -1.58 3.18 10.55
CA HIS A 66 -2.59 3.97 11.25
C HIS A 66 -3.99 3.88 10.60
N MET A 67 -4.16 3.17 9.48
CA MET A 67 -5.45 3.05 8.82
C MET A 67 -6.39 2.13 9.60
N PRO A 68 -7.68 2.50 9.72
CA PRO A 68 -8.68 1.67 10.38
C PRO A 68 -8.88 0.30 9.71
N LEU A 69 -8.42 0.14 8.45
CA LEU A 69 -8.42 -1.14 7.72
C LEU A 69 -7.41 -2.15 8.29
N LEU A 70 -6.24 -1.68 8.76
CA LEU A 70 -5.16 -2.49 9.35
C LEU A 70 -5.29 -2.58 10.87
N ASN A 71 -5.98 -1.64 11.51
CA ASN A 71 -6.17 -1.57 12.95
C ASN A 71 -7.33 -2.46 13.47
N LYS A 72 -7.61 -3.59 12.81
CA LYS A 72 -8.50 -4.63 13.34
C LYS A 72 -7.81 -5.43 14.45
N GLN A 73 -7.37 -4.75 15.52
CA GLN A 73 -7.10 -5.38 16.80
C GLN A 73 -8.43 -5.48 17.56
N THR A 74 -9.09 -6.63 17.47
CA THR A 74 -10.04 -7.09 18.50
C THR A 74 -9.30 -7.83 19.60
#